data_AF-A0AAN0YSY7-F1
#
_entry.id   AF-A0AAN0YSY7-F1
#
_cell.length_a   1.000
_cell.length_b   1.000
_cell.length_c   1.000
_cell.angle_alpha   90.00
_cell.angle_beta   90.00
_cell.angle_gamma   90.00
#
_symmetry.space_group_name_H-M   'P 1'
#
loop_
_entity.id
_entity.type
_entity.pdbx_description
1 polymer ?
#
loop_
_entity_poly.entity_id
_entity_poly.type
_entity_poly.pdbx_seq_one_letter_code
_entity_poly.pdbx_strand_id
1 'polypeptide(L)'
;MNNIQLVFLAILWIVIIFLSSISPVLLRSSYKFGVPLSGDQWKKTEISQIIRKSILINIIVGVVLALSTFMIQWFSPSPFYFSAITVPLFMIANIFIHIRAHARIKHQIESGMANPSATQMVAVDTKFRRELSLLRMWYPIPFIMIFLNVFFIAWYYNDIPNILPICFLQAKNAENCSKKYIGLQLDFSNELLIG
;
A
#
# COMPACT_ATOMS: atom_id res chain seq x y z
N MET A 1 -21.21 -18.14 -2.07
CA MET A 1 -20.21 -17.25 -1.45
C MET A 1 -20.79 -16.72 -0.15
N ASN A 2 -20.06 -16.81 0.95
CA ASN A 2 -20.57 -16.30 2.23
C ASN A 2 -20.59 -14.76 2.18
N ASN A 3 -21.68 -14.13 2.61
CA ASN A 3 -21.82 -12.66 2.65
C ASN A 3 -20.63 -11.98 3.34
N ILE A 4 -20.00 -12.68 4.29
CA ILE A 4 -18.82 -12.25 5.03
C ILE A 4 -17.60 -12.06 4.11
N GLN A 5 -17.36 -12.95 3.14
CA GLN A 5 -16.23 -12.86 2.20
C GLN A 5 -16.35 -11.64 1.28
N LEU A 6 -17.57 -11.35 0.81
CA LEU A 6 -17.87 -10.15 0.00
C LEU A 6 -17.63 -8.86 0.76
N VAL A 7 -18.07 -8.81 2.02
CA VAL A 7 -17.86 -7.65 2.90
C VAL A 7 -16.37 -7.43 3.13
N PHE A 8 -15.61 -8.49 3.40
CA PHE A 8 -14.17 -8.39 3.60
C PHE A 8 -13.44 -7.88 2.34
N LEU A 9 -13.81 -8.40 1.16
CA LEU A 9 -13.28 -7.94 -0.12
C LEU A 9 -13.60 -6.45 -0.37
N ALA A 10 -14.80 -5.99 -0.01
CA ALA A 10 -15.19 -4.58 -0.14
C ALA A 10 -14.32 -3.68 0.74
N ILE A 11 -14.12 -4.06 2.00
CA ILE A 11 -13.28 -3.33 2.94
C ILE A 11 -11.84 -3.26 2.42
N LEU A 12 -11.30 -4.36 1.91
CA LEU A 12 -9.95 -4.40 1.32
C LEU A 12 -9.80 -3.42 0.14
N TRP A 13 -10.74 -3.42 -0.80
CA TRP A 13 -10.71 -2.49 -1.93
C TRP A 13 -10.80 -1.04 -1.47
N ILE A 14 -11.66 -0.73 -0.49
CA ILE A 14 -11.77 0.62 0.08
C ILE A 14 -10.42 1.06 0.67
N VAL A 15 -9.79 0.19 1.47
CA VAL A 15 -8.49 0.50 2.11
C VAL A 15 -7.40 0.72 1.05
N ILE A 16 -7.32 -0.13 0.03
CA ILE A 16 -6.32 -0.04 -1.05
C ILE A 16 -6.50 1.25 -1.87
N ILE A 17 -7.74 1.57 -2.28
CA ILE A 17 -8.05 2.77 -3.06
C ILE A 17 -7.78 4.02 -2.21
N PHE A 18 -8.14 3.99 -0.93
CA PHE A 18 -7.92 5.10 -0.02
C PHE A 18 -6.42 5.38 0.19
N LEU A 19 -5.64 4.35 0.54
CA LEU A 19 -4.20 4.48 0.78
C LEU A 19 -3.45 4.93 -0.47
N SER A 20 -3.77 4.36 -1.64
CA SER A 20 -3.13 4.76 -2.91
C SER A 20 -3.46 6.21 -3.28
N SER A 21 -4.71 6.64 -3.07
CA SER A 21 -5.17 7.99 -3.42
C SER A 21 -4.67 9.07 -2.48
N ILE A 22 -4.48 8.75 -1.20
CA ILE A 22 -4.00 9.72 -0.20
C ILE A 22 -2.46 9.83 -0.18
N SER A 23 -1.75 8.84 -0.71
CA SER A 23 -0.28 8.83 -0.84
C SER A 23 0.31 10.15 -1.37
N PRO A 24 -0.13 10.72 -2.51
CA PRO A 24 0.39 11.99 -3.01
C PRO A 24 0.07 13.19 -2.11
N VAL A 25 -0.93 13.11 -1.23
CA VAL A 25 -1.28 14.17 -0.27
C VAL A 25 -0.44 14.06 0.99
N LEU A 26 -0.23 12.83 1.49
CA LEU A 26 0.61 12.53 2.66
C LEU A 26 2.09 12.82 2.41
N LEU A 27 2.57 12.64 1.18
CA LEU A 27 3.92 13.03 0.79
C LEU A 27 4.12 14.54 0.98
N ARG A 28 5.34 14.94 1.35
CA ARG A 28 5.69 16.31 1.74
C ARG A 28 5.27 17.36 0.69
N SER A 29 4.86 18.57 1.12
CA SER A 29 4.49 19.65 0.19
C SER A 29 5.64 20.02 -0.77
N SER A 30 6.88 19.94 -0.27
CA SER A 30 8.10 20.19 -1.03
C SER A 30 8.51 19.05 -1.96
N TYR A 31 7.86 17.87 -1.88
CA TYR A 31 8.16 16.70 -2.73
C TYR A 31 6.87 15.99 -3.12
N LYS A 32 6.40 16.22 -4.34
CA LYS A 32 5.20 15.55 -4.88
C LYS A 32 5.59 14.70 -6.06
N PHE A 33 5.17 13.43 -6.05
CA PHE A 33 5.48 12.47 -7.11
C PHE A 33 6.99 12.38 -7.44
N GLY A 34 7.86 12.57 -6.44
CA GLY A 34 9.32 12.55 -6.61
C GLY A 34 9.93 13.81 -7.24
N VAL A 35 9.15 14.88 -7.44
CA VAL A 35 9.65 16.17 -7.94
C VAL A 35 9.76 17.16 -6.79
N PRO A 36 10.94 17.80 -6.58
CA PRO A 36 11.07 18.89 -5.62
C PRO A 36 10.27 20.11 -6.10
N LEU A 37 9.38 20.60 -5.24
CA LEU A 37 8.57 21.79 -5.48
C LEU A 37 8.97 22.88 -4.50
N SER A 38 9.23 24.10 -5.00
CA SER A 38 9.34 25.25 -4.11
C SER A 38 7.96 25.62 -3.56
N GLY A 39 7.91 26.21 -2.37
CA GLY A 39 6.64 26.56 -1.69
C GLY A 39 5.73 27.45 -2.54
N ASP A 40 6.31 28.26 -3.43
CA ASP A 40 5.58 29.14 -4.35
C ASP A 40 5.04 28.39 -5.58
N GLN A 41 5.73 27.33 -6.04
CA GLN A 41 5.25 26.47 -7.12
C GLN A 41 4.08 25.60 -6.67
N TRP A 42 4.07 25.12 -5.41
CA TRP A 42 2.93 24.38 -4.84
C TRP A 42 1.61 25.17 -4.90
N LYS A 43 1.67 26.48 -4.68
CA LYS A 43 0.49 27.35 -4.69
C LYS A 43 -0.07 27.60 -6.09
N LYS A 44 0.67 27.26 -7.16
CA LYS A 44 0.16 27.39 -8.52
C LYS A 44 -1.01 26.44 -8.71
N THR A 45 -2.14 26.99 -9.16
CA THR A 45 -3.41 26.28 -9.36
C THR A 45 -3.25 25.08 -10.30
N GLU A 46 -2.36 25.17 -11.28
CA GLU A 46 -2.11 24.12 -12.27
C GLU A 46 -1.52 22.84 -11.67
N ILE A 47 -0.51 22.96 -10.79
CA ILE A 47 0.11 21.80 -10.14
C ILE A 47 -0.90 21.12 -9.20
N SER A 48 -1.68 21.91 -8.45
CA SER A 48 -2.77 21.40 -7.62
C SER A 48 -3.84 20.66 -8.44
N GLN A 49 -4.17 21.16 -9.63
CA GLN A 49 -5.09 20.49 -10.56
C GLN A 49 -4.55 19.16 -11.08
N ILE A 50 -3.24 19.07 -11.40
CA ILE A 50 -2.63 17.80 -11.82
C ILE A 50 -2.76 16.76 -10.71
N ILE A 51 -2.45 17.14 -9.46
CA ILE A 51 -2.53 16.24 -8.31
C ILE A 51 -3.97 15.76 -8.08
N ARG A 52 -4.94 16.69 -8.05
CA ARG A 52 -6.37 16.35 -7.90
C ARG A 52 -6.85 15.43 -9.02
N LYS A 53 -6.43 15.69 -10.27
CA LYS A 53 -6.80 14.86 -11.42
C LYS A 53 -6.19 13.46 -11.32
N SER A 54 -4.95 13.34 -10.86
CA SER A 54 -4.32 12.03 -10.63
C SER A 54 -5.02 11.24 -9.53
N ILE A 55 -5.41 11.90 -8.43
CA ILE A 55 -6.21 11.28 -7.36
C ILE A 55 -7.56 10.78 -7.90
N LEU A 56 -8.26 11.63 -8.65
CA LEU A 56 -9.57 11.29 -9.22
C LEU A 56 -9.45 10.12 -10.21
N ILE A 57 -8.44 10.13 -11.09
CA ILE A 57 -8.18 9.01 -12.00
C ILE A 57 -7.89 7.73 -11.23
N ASN A 58 -7.08 7.79 -10.16
CA ASN A 58 -6.78 6.61 -9.34
C ASN A 58 -8.04 6.05 -8.66
N ILE A 59 -8.91 6.90 -8.13
CA ILE A 59 -10.20 6.50 -7.55
C ILE A 59 -11.08 5.85 -8.62
N ILE A 60 -11.20 6.46 -9.81
CA ILE A 60 -12.01 5.89 -10.91
C ILE A 60 -11.48 4.52 -11.30
N VAL A 61 -10.17 4.40 -11.56
CA VAL A 61 -9.55 3.12 -11.96
C VAL A 61 -9.73 2.07 -10.86
N GLY A 62 -9.53 2.44 -9.60
CA GLY A 62 -9.75 1.56 -8.46
C GLY A 62 -11.19 1.09 -8.33
N VAL A 63 -12.17 1.99 -8.46
CA VAL A 63 -13.60 1.66 -8.39
C VAL A 63 -14.01 0.77 -9.55
N VAL A 64 -13.53 1.04 -10.77
CA VAL A 64 -13.82 0.21 -11.95
C VAL A 64 -13.28 -1.21 -11.76
N LEU A 65 -12.06 -1.36 -11.26
CA LEU A 65 -11.46 -2.67 -10.98
C LEU A 65 -12.10 -3.38 -9.78
N ALA A 66 -12.53 -2.64 -8.76
CA ALA A 66 -13.31 -3.20 -7.65
C ALA A 66 -14.64 -3.75 -8.16
N LEU A 67 -15.39 -2.95 -8.92
CA LEU A 67 -16.68 -3.37 -9.51
C LEU A 67 -16.52 -4.56 -10.45
N SER A 68 -15.49 -4.58 -11.31
CA SER A 68 -15.24 -5.73 -12.19
C SER A 68 -14.95 -6.99 -11.38
N THR A 69 -14.18 -6.87 -10.30
CA THR A 69 -13.91 -7.97 -9.36
C THR A 69 -15.22 -8.46 -8.75
N PHE A 70 -16.07 -7.56 -8.23
CA PHE A 70 -17.37 -7.92 -7.66
C PHE A 70 -18.31 -8.61 -8.66
N MET A 71 -18.40 -8.10 -9.90
CA MET A 71 -19.27 -8.71 -10.91
C MET A 71 -18.80 -10.11 -11.26
N ILE A 72 -17.51 -10.32 -11.50
CA ILE A 72 -16.98 -11.63 -11.90
C ILE A 72 -17.10 -12.64 -10.75
N GLN A 73 -16.87 -12.18 -9.52
CA GLN A 73 -17.05 -12.99 -8.32
C GLN A 73 -18.51 -13.43 -8.10
N TRP A 74 -19.48 -12.64 -8.58
CA TRP A 74 -20.90 -12.98 -8.49
C TRP A 74 -21.27 -14.14 -9.41
N PHE A 75 -20.62 -14.25 -10.58
CA PHE A 75 -20.90 -15.26 -11.58
C PHE A 75 -20.00 -16.51 -11.50
N SER A 76 -18.84 -16.42 -10.84
CA SER A 76 -17.87 -17.52 -10.76
C SER A 76 -17.75 -18.07 -9.34
N PRO A 77 -17.80 -19.40 -9.15
CA PRO A 77 -17.71 -20.03 -7.83
C PRO A 77 -16.30 -19.98 -7.21
N SER A 78 -15.26 -19.55 -7.94
CA SER A 78 -13.89 -19.48 -7.40
C SER A 78 -13.49 -18.02 -7.04
N PRO A 79 -13.56 -17.63 -5.76
CA PRO A 79 -13.38 -16.23 -5.38
C PRO A 79 -11.93 -15.70 -5.42
N PHE A 80 -10.92 -16.56 -5.35
CA PHE A 80 -9.55 -16.09 -5.11
C PHE A 80 -8.75 -15.78 -6.38
N TYR A 81 -9.01 -16.47 -7.49
CA TYR A 81 -8.18 -16.33 -8.70
C TYR A 81 -8.30 -14.95 -9.36
N PHE A 82 -9.49 -14.37 -9.38
CA PHE A 82 -9.70 -13.11 -10.08
C PHE A 82 -9.15 -11.92 -9.29
N SER A 83 -9.35 -11.91 -7.97
CA SER A 83 -8.77 -10.90 -7.07
C SER A 83 -7.23 -10.93 -7.08
N ALA A 84 -6.63 -12.12 -7.20
CA ALA A 84 -5.19 -12.29 -7.35
C ALA A 84 -4.62 -11.64 -8.63
N ILE A 85 -5.45 -11.42 -9.66
CA ILE A 85 -5.04 -10.75 -10.91
C ILE A 85 -5.38 -9.26 -10.87
N THR A 86 -6.56 -8.89 -10.38
CA THR A 86 -7.02 -7.49 -10.40
C THR A 86 -6.28 -6.59 -9.44
N VAL A 87 -5.82 -7.10 -8.29
CA VAL A 87 -5.04 -6.31 -7.32
C VAL A 87 -3.66 -5.93 -7.90
N PRO A 88 -2.84 -6.85 -8.42
CA PRO A 88 -1.60 -6.48 -9.12
C PRO A 88 -1.84 -5.55 -10.31
N LEU A 89 -2.92 -5.77 -11.08
CA LEU A 89 -3.26 -4.92 -12.21
C LEU A 89 -3.55 -3.47 -11.75
N PHE A 90 -4.26 -3.30 -10.64
CA PHE A 90 -4.46 -1.99 -10.02
C PHE A 90 -3.14 -1.35 -9.60
N MET A 91 -2.23 -2.11 -8.99
CA MET A 91 -0.91 -1.60 -8.61
C MET A 91 -0.11 -1.11 -9.82
N ILE A 92 -0.11 -1.88 -10.91
CA ILE A 92 0.54 -1.49 -12.17
C ILE A 92 -0.09 -0.20 -12.72
N ALA A 93 -1.42 -0.13 -12.79
CA ALA A 93 -2.12 1.06 -13.24
C ALA A 93 -1.79 2.29 -12.37
N ASN A 94 -1.71 2.10 -11.05
CA ASN A 94 -1.34 3.16 -10.12
C ASN A 94 0.08 3.68 -10.41
N ILE A 95 1.05 2.80 -10.68
CA ILE A 95 2.41 3.20 -11.08
C ILE A 95 2.37 4.09 -12.32
N PHE A 96 1.61 3.73 -13.36
CA PHE A 96 1.47 4.56 -14.56
C PHE A 96 0.86 5.93 -14.28
N ILE A 97 -0.17 6.00 -13.42
CA ILE A 97 -0.77 7.27 -13.00
C ILE A 97 0.28 8.15 -12.31
N HIS A 98 1.09 7.57 -11.42
CA HIS A 98 2.16 8.26 -10.71
C HIS A 98 3.26 8.76 -11.67
N ILE A 99 3.71 7.94 -12.62
CA ILE A 99 4.72 8.33 -13.62
C ILE A 99 4.19 9.47 -14.51
N ARG A 100 2.93 9.38 -14.95
CA ARG A 100 2.31 10.44 -15.76
C ARG A 100 2.21 11.75 -14.99
N ALA A 101 1.86 11.68 -13.70
CA ALA A 101 1.81 12.86 -12.83
C ALA A 101 3.21 13.49 -12.66
N HIS A 102 4.23 12.67 -12.41
CA HIS A 102 5.63 13.09 -12.33
C HIS A 102 6.06 13.83 -13.60
N ALA A 103 5.87 13.21 -14.77
CA ALA A 103 6.27 13.78 -16.05
C ALA A 103 5.59 15.13 -16.32
N ARG A 104 4.30 15.26 -16.02
CA ARG A 104 3.56 16.52 -16.20
C ARG A 104 4.03 17.62 -15.27
N ILE A 105 4.25 17.31 -14.00
CA ILE A 105 4.74 18.29 -13.01
C ILE A 105 6.14 18.75 -13.42
N LYS A 106 7.02 17.81 -13.81
CA LYS A 106 8.36 18.12 -14.31
C LYS A 106 8.31 19.04 -15.54
N HIS A 107 7.51 18.71 -16.55
CA HIS A 107 7.36 19.53 -17.75
C HIS A 107 6.84 20.93 -17.43
N GLN A 108 5.86 21.08 -16.53
CA GLN A 108 5.33 22.40 -16.15
C GLN A 108 6.36 23.27 -15.43
N ILE A 109 7.20 22.65 -14.59
CA ILE A 109 8.27 23.34 -13.91
C ILE A 109 9.32 23.80 -14.93
N GLU A 110 9.75 22.93 -15.84
CA GLU A 110 10.71 23.26 -16.89
C GLU A 110 10.20 24.35 -17.84
N SER A 111 8.93 24.27 -18.27
CA SER A 111 8.32 25.30 -19.13
C SER A 111 8.10 26.63 -18.39
N GLY A 112 7.85 26.60 -17.08
CA GLY A 112 7.70 27.79 -16.24
C GLY A 112 9.02 28.44 -15.82
N MET A 113 10.13 27.69 -15.84
CA MET A 113 11.50 28.21 -15.62
C MET A 113 12.12 28.84 -16.87
N ALA A 114 11.45 28.79 -18.03
CA ALA A 114 11.89 29.42 -19.28
C ALA A 114 11.78 30.96 -19.26
N ASN A 115 12.06 31.61 -18.12
CA ASN A 115 12.27 33.04 -18.03
C ASN A 115 13.75 33.28 -17.64
N PRO A 116 14.66 33.41 -18.64
CA PRO A 116 16.11 33.46 -18.42
C PRO A 116 16.61 34.74 -17.73
N SER A 117 15.71 35.65 -17.33
CA SER A 117 16.01 36.95 -16.73
C SER A 117 15.82 37.02 -15.21
N ALA A 118 15.33 35.95 -14.56
CA ALA A 118 15.13 35.95 -13.12
C ALA A 118 16.45 35.62 -12.41
N THR A 119 17.09 36.66 -11.85
CA THR A 119 18.26 36.55 -10.98
C THR A 119 18.05 35.44 -9.96
N GLN A 120 18.98 34.47 -9.92
CA GLN A 120 18.92 33.29 -9.07
C GLN A 120 19.04 33.69 -7.59
N MET A 121 17.95 34.13 -6.99
CA MET A 121 17.87 34.43 -5.57
C MET A 121 17.63 33.12 -4.82
N VAL A 122 18.68 32.65 -4.13
CA VAL A 122 18.59 31.47 -3.25
C VAL A 122 17.89 31.88 -1.96
N ALA A 123 16.56 31.90 -1.99
CA ALA A 123 15.75 32.04 -0.79
C ALA A 123 15.70 30.68 -0.07
N VAL A 124 16.46 30.55 1.02
CA VAL A 124 16.39 29.37 1.90
C VAL A 124 15.13 29.48 2.75
N ASP A 125 14.06 28.78 2.37
CA ASP A 125 12.81 28.75 3.15
C ASP A 125 13.01 27.94 4.45
N THR A 126 12.97 28.62 5.59
CA THR A 126 13.12 28.04 6.93
C THR A 126 11.88 27.31 7.42
N LYS A 127 10.76 27.31 6.67
CA LYS A 127 9.58 26.48 6.96
C LYS A 127 9.86 24.99 6.97
N PHE A 128 11.04 24.57 6.47
CA PHE A 128 11.59 23.22 6.55
C PHE A 128 11.38 22.56 7.94
N ARG A 129 11.51 23.32 9.03
CA ARG A 129 11.46 22.78 10.39
C ARG A 129 10.05 22.38 10.87
N ARG A 130 8.98 22.97 10.32
CA ARG A 130 7.60 22.75 10.80
C ARG A 130 6.97 21.48 10.23
N GLU A 131 7.27 21.13 8.97
CA GLU A 131 6.75 19.92 8.32
C GLU A 131 7.43 18.63 8.81
N LEU A 132 8.66 18.72 9.33
CA LEU A 132 9.35 17.60 9.98
C LEU A 132 8.55 17.02 11.17
N SER A 133 7.69 17.84 11.81
CA SER A 133 6.86 17.42 12.93
C SER A 133 5.80 16.39 12.54
N LEU A 134 5.23 16.46 11.34
CA LEU A 134 4.15 15.58 10.91
C LEU A 134 4.67 14.21 10.43
N LEU A 135 5.82 14.17 9.75
CA LEU A 135 6.46 12.89 9.41
C LEU A 135 7.04 12.20 10.65
N ARG A 136 7.45 12.95 11.68
CA ARG A 136 7.92 12.37 12.96
C ARG A 136 6.81 11.55 13.65
N MET A 137 5.53 11.86 13.43
CA MET A 137 4.40 11.11 13.96
C MET A 137 4.25 9.69 13.38
N TRP A 138 4.82 9.41 12.21
CA TRP A 138 4.79 8.07 11.59
C TRP A 138 5.96 7.17 12.04
N TYR A 139 7.02 7.77 12.59
CA TYR A 139 8.18 7.05 13.09
C TYR A 139 7.91 6.05 14.24
N PRO A 140 6.98 6.29 15.19
CA PRO A 140 6.69 5.31 16.24
C PRO A 140 5.86 4.10 15.75
N ILE A 141 5.20 4.17 14.60
CA ILE A 141 4.36 3.07 14.08
C ILE A 141 5.14 1.75 13.95
N PRO A 142 6.31 1.70 13.29
CA PRO A 142 7.10 0.47 13.23
C PRO A 142 7.54 -0.01 14.61
N PHE A 143 7.86 0.89 15.55
CA PHE A 143 8.19 0.52 16.93
C PHE A 143 7.00 -0.14 17.63
N ILE A 144 5.81 0.45 17.51
CA ILE A 144 4.57 -0.11 18.07
C ILE A 144 4.30 -1.49 17.46
N MET A 145 4.49 -1.67 16.16
CA MET A 145 4.32 -2.97 15.49
C MET A 145 5.33 -4.02 15.98
N ILE A 146 6.58 -3.63 16.24
CA ILE A 146 7.59 -4.50 16.85
C ILE A 146 7.17 -4.88 18.27
N PHE A 147 6.77 -3.91 19.09
CA PHE A 147 6.31 -4.17 20.46
C PHE A 147 5.08 -5.08 20.50
N LEU A 148 4.10 -4.86 19.63
CA LEU A 148 2.93 -5.72 19.50
C LEU A 148 3.31 -7.14 19.08
N ASN A 149 4.23 -7.30 18.13
CA ASN A 149 4.72 -8.62 17.71
C ASN A 149 5.43 -9.33 18.86
N VAL A 150 6.35 -8.66 19.54
CA VAL A 150 7.08 -9.24 20.69
C VAL A 150 6.10 -9.61 21.81
N PHE A 151 5.14 -8.74 22.10
CA PHE A 151 4.09 -9.01 23.09
C PHE A 151 3.23 -10.22 22.70
N PHE A 152 2.81 -10.29 21.44
CA PHE A 152 2.00 -11.41 20.94
C PHE A 152 2.77 -12.73 20.99
N ILE A 153 4.04 -12.72 20.57
CA ILE A 153 4.95 -13.87 20.64
C ILE A 153 5.16 -14.30 22.10
N ALA A 154 5.34 -13.35 23.03
CA ALA A 154 5.52 -13.66 24.44
C ALA A 154 4.25 -14.22 25.10
N TRP A 155 3.08 -13.69 24.74
CA TRP A 155 1.78 -14.15 25.27
C TRP A 155 1.42 -15.55 24.77
N TYR A 156 1.61 -15.80 23.47
CA TYR A 156 1.34 -17.09 22.84
C TYR A 156 2.56 -18.01 22.82
N TYR A 157 3.65 -17.66 23.53
CA TYR A 157 4.93 -18.37 23.47
C TYR A 157 4.80 -19.86 23.74
N ASN A 158 3.91 -20.23 24.67
CA ASN A 158 3.66 -21.61 25.06
C ASN A 158 2.88 -22.41 23.99
N ASP A 159 2.12 -21.74 23.13
CA ASP A 159 1.33 -22.36 22.06
C ASP A 159 2.09 -22.41 20.73
N ILE A 160 3.15 -21.62 20.58
CA ILE A 160 4.00 -21.60 19.39
C ILE A 160 4.56 -23.00 19.03
N PRO A 161 5.06 -23.85 19.95
CA PRO A 161 5.51 -25.21 19.60
C PRO A 161 4.40 -26.13 19.08
N ASN A 162 3.15 -25.80 19.39
CA ASN A 162 1.98 -26.55 18.93
C ASN A 162 1.54 -26.12 17.53
N ILE A 163 1.62 -24.81 17.24
CA ILE A 163 1.19 -24.18 15.98
C ILE A 163 2.30 -24.20 14.92
N LEU A 164 3.54 -23.93 15.31
CA LEU A 164 4.72 -23.97 14.46
C LEU A 164 5.48 -25.28 14.73
N PRO A 165 5.72 -26.10 13.71
CA PRO A 165 6.56 -27.29 13.84
C PRO A 165 8.02 -26.83 13.99
N ILE A 166 8.41 -26.49 15.21
CA ILE A 166 9.80 -26.19 15.57
C ILE A 166 10.43 -27.51 16.00
N CYS A 167 10.99 -28.21 15.02
CA CYS A 167 11.67 -29.48 15.24
C CYS A 167 13.08 -29.23 15.76
N PHE A 168 13.27 -29.30 17.08
CA PHE A 168 14.61 -29.35 17.66
C PHE A 168 15.30 -30.66 17.26
N LEU A 169 16.51 -30.54 16.72
CA LEU A 169 17.43 -31.63 16.37
C LEU A 169 17.88 -32.40 17.63
N GLN A 170 16.98 -33.20 18.20
CA GLN A 170 17.35 -34.39 18.96
C GLN A 170 16.79 -35.60 18.22
N ALA A 171 17.70 -36.48 17.81
CA ALA A 171 17.51 -37.55 16.81
C ALA A 171 16.38 -38.57 17.10
N LYS A 172 15.68 -38.47 18.24
CA LYS A 172 14.55 -39.34 18.61
C LYS A 172 13.17 -38.85 18.13
N ASN A 173 13.05 -37.61 17.61
CA ASN A 173 11.76 -36.98 17.29
C ASN A 173 11.48 -36.80 15.78
N ALA A 174 12.33 -37.34 14.89
CA ALA A 174 12.24 -37.10 13.44
C ALA A 174 10.93 -37.63 12.80
N GLU A 175 10.40 -38.76 13.27
CA GLU A 175 9.13 -39.31 12.75
C GLU A 175 7.90 -38.48 13.15
N ASN A 176 7.87 -37.91 14.37
CA ASN A 176 6.77 -37.04 14.81
C ASN A 176 6.81 -35.68 14.11
N CYS A 177 8.00 -35.20 13.75
CA CYS A 177 8.16 -34.00 12.92
C CYS A 177 7.57 -34.18 11.52
N SER A 178 7.90 -35.29 10.83
CA SER A 178 7.35 -35.59 9.51
C SER A 178 5.82 -35.61 9.51
N LYS A 179 5.18 -36.27 10.48
CA LYS A 179 3.71 -36.30 10.61
C LYS A 179 3.09 -34.92 10.84
N LYS A 180 3.78 -34.02 11.55
CA LYS A 180 3.28 -32.66 11.85
C LYS A 180 3.43 -31.72 10.65
N TYR A 181 4.48 -31.84 9.84
CA TYR A 181 4.59 -31.12 8.57
C TYR A 181 3.57 -31.61 7.54
N ILE A 182 3.34 -32.92 7.45
CA ILE A 182 2.32 -33.50 6.56
C ILE A 182 0.91 -33.10 7.02
N GLY A 183 0.66 -33.05 8.33
CA GLY A 183 -0.58 -32.52 8.90
C GLY A 183 -0.80 -31.06 8.53
N LEU A 184 0.21 -30.21 8.65
CA LEU A 184 0.12 -28.79 8.27
C LEU A 184 -0.07 -28.60 6.76
N GLN A 185 0.50 -29.48 5.95
CA GLN A 185 0.33 -29.46 4.48
C GLN A 185 -1.07 -29.95 4.05
N LEU A 186 -1.66 -30.90 4.78
CA LEU A 186 -3.01 -31.39 4.55
C LEU A 186 -4.08 -30.44 5.13
N ASP A 187 -3.82 -29.78 6.25
CA ASP A 187 -4.74 -28.79 6.84
C ASP A 187 -4.82 -27.54 5.98
N PHE A 188 -3.69 -27.06 5.44
CA PHE A 188 -3.70 -26.01 4.41
C PHE A 188 -4.41 -26.46 3.11
N SER A 189 -4.40 -27.75 2.78
CA SER A 189 -5.14 -28.26 1.61
C SER A 189 -6.65 -28.38 1.85
N ASN A 190 -7.08 -28.65 3.09
CA ASN A 190 -8.48 -28.72 3.47
C ASN A 190 -9.10 -27.34 3.75
N GLU A 191 -8.35 -26.38 4.29
CA GLU A 191 -8.80 -24.99 4.39
C GLU A 191 -8.90 -24.29 3.01
N LEU A 192 -8.23 -24.83 1.98
CA LEU A 192 -8.41 -24.44 0.57
C LEU A 192 -9.59 -25.13 -0.13
N LEU A 193 -10.20 -26.16 0.50
CA LEU A 193 -11.37 -26.88 -0.02
C LEU A 193 -12.67 -26.55 0.72
N ILE A 194 -12.60 -25.77 1.81
CA ILE A 194 -13.76 -25.19 2.50
C ILE A 194 -13.57 -23.67 2.55
N GLY A 195 -13.61 -23.02 1.38
CA GLY A 195 -13.53 -21.56 1.23
C GLY A 195 -14.31 -21.06 0.04
#